data_AF-A0A4Q5QRG7-F1
#
_entry.id   AF-A0A4Q5QRG7-F1
#
_cell.length_a   1.000
_cell.length_b   1.000
_cell.length_c   1.000
_cell.angle_alpha   90.00
_cell.angle_beta   90.00
_cell.angle_gamma   90.00
#
_symmetry.space_group_name_H-M   'P 1'
#
loop_
_entity.id
_entity.type
_entity.pdbx_description
1 polymer ?
#
loop_
_entity_poly.entity_id
_entity_poly.type
_entity_poly.pdbx_seq_one_letter_code
_entity_poly.pdbx_strand_id
1 'polypeptide(L)'
;YAKSKNVQLIMHNETSGAATNYEQHFDAAYELMNKYGYPSVKTGYVGRIIPRGEHHDGQWMSNHYVRVAEMAAKHHVTVDMHEAVRPTGLGRTYPNWVASEAGRGNEYNAFSTGSPPEHETIMPFTRFMGGPMDYTPGIFKLQNFEPTGQRSVHTTLAKQLALYVVLYSPLQMAADLPENYEAHLDAFQFIKDVAVDWDDTRIVAAEPGDYLTTVRRAKGQDAWYLGSITDENARQQPVKLDFLTPGRRYEATIYADGPDADWQKNPTSYRITKQVVTSKSSLLLRLAPGGGAAVSFKVVAPK
;
A
#
# COMPACT_ATOMS: atom_id res chain seq x y z
N TYR A 1 27.49 3.05 1.83
CA TYR A 1 26.89 3.32 0.50
C TYR A 1 25.51 3.99 0.62
N ALA A 2 24.51 3.40 1.27
CA ALA A 2 23.15 4.00 1.37
C ALA A 2 23.15 5.47 1.88
N LYS A 3 23.93 5.77 2.93
CA LYS A 3 24.13 7.14 3.45
C LYS A 3 24.62 8.14 2.39
N SER A 4 25.51 7.76 1.48
CA SER A 4 25.99 8.67 0.42
C SER A 4 24.95 8.91 -0.68
N LYS A 5 23.83 8.17 -0.66
CA LYS A 5 22.69 8.32 -1.57
C LYS A 5 21.45 8.89 -0.87
N ASN A 6 21.57 9.29 0.40
CA ASN A 6 20.43 9.69 1.24
C ASN A 6 19.31 8.64 1.29
N VAL A 7 19.69 7.36 1.32
CA VAL A 7 18.78 6.21 1.46
C VAL A 7 19.08 5.52 2.79
N GLN A 8 18.03 5.10 3.48
CA GLN A 8 18.12 4.28 4.70
C GLN A 8 17.90 2.81 4.36
N LEU A 9 18.55 1.92 5.10
CA LEU A 9 18.30 0.48 4.99
C LEU A 9 17.20 0.11 5.98
N ILE A 10 16.26 -0.72 5.54
CA ILE A 10 15.24 -1.34 6.40
C ILE A 10 15.77 -2.70 6.83
N MET A 11 15.80 -2.97 8.13
CA MET A 11 16.21 -4.27 8.67
C MET A 11 15.14 -5.33 8.39
N HIS A 12 15.53 -6.59 8.31
CA HIS A 12 14.59 -7.71 8.18
C HIS A 12 14.91 -8.79 9.23
N ASN A 13 13.96 -9.03 10.13
CA ASN A 13 14.04 -10.04 11.19
C ASN A 13 12.94 -11.10 10.99
N GLU A 14 13.12 -11.98 10.01
CA GLU A 14 12.29 -13.19 9.89
C GLU A 14 12.64 -14.16 11.03
N THR A 15 11.64 -14.62 11.77
CA THR A 15 11.83 -15.48 12.94
C THR A 15 11.59 -16.95 12.66
N SER A 16 10.97 -17.29 11.54
CA SER A 16 10.48 -18.64 11.22
C SER A 16 9.61 -19.22 12.34
N GLY A 17 8.77 -18.37 12.95
CA GLY A 17 7.89 -18.69 14.08
C GLY A 17 8.60 -18.79 15.45
N ALA A 18 9.93 -18.63 15.51
CA ALA A 18 10.72 -18.78 16.73
C ALA A 18 10.79 -17.52 17.61
N ALA A 19 9.63 -17.14 18.17
CA ALA A 19 9.47 -15.93 18.97
C ALA A 19 10.39 -15.89 20.22
N THR A 20 10.57 -17.00 20.94
CA THR A 20 11.48 -17.03 22.11
C THR A 20 12.94 -16.84 21.73
N ASN A 21 13.38 -17.39 20.60
CA ASN A 21 14.73 -17.16 20.09
C ASN A 21 14.91 -15.69 19.69
N TYR A 22 13.89 -15.08 19.08
CA TYR A 22 13.94 -13.66 18.74
C TYR A 22 14.06 -12.78 19.99
N GLU A 23 13.27 -13.05 21.04
CA GLU A 23 13.35 -12.32 22.31
C GLU A 23 14.73 -12.41 22.97
N GLN A 24 15.39 -13.57 22.92
CA GLN A 24 16.76 -13.74 23.44
C GLN A 24 17.80 -12.87 22.72
N HIS A 25 17.52 -12.45 21.49
CA HIS A 25 18.42 -11.66 20.66
C HIS A 25 17.99 -10.20 20.52
N PHE A 26 16.92 -9.75 21.21
CA PHE A 26 16.40 -8.38 21.10
C PHE A 26 17.50 -7.32 21.26
N ASP A 27 18.19 -7.30 22.41
CA ASP A 27 19.17 -6.25 22.69
C ASP A 27 20.28 -6.23 21.61
N ALA A 28 20.85 -7.40 21.29
CA ALA A 28 21.91 -7.49 20.28
C ALA A 28 21.43 -7.05 18.88
N ALA A 29 20.21 -7.43 18.49
CA ALA A 29 19.65 -7.08 17.19
C ALA A 29 19.36 -5.57 17.09
N TYR A 30 18.72 -4.97 18.09
CA TYR A 30 18.43 -3.54 18.07
C TYR A 30 19.69 -2.68 18.30
N GLU A 31 20.65 -3.10 19.11
CA GLU A 31 21.96 -2.44 19.21
C GLU A 31 22.71 -2.42 17.88
N LEU A 32 22.66 -3.52 17.12
CA LEU A 32 23.20 -3.57 15.76
C LEU A 32 22.50 -2.55 14.84
N MET A 33 21.17 -2.46 14.94
CA MET A 33 20.38 -1.49 14.18
C MET A 33 20.78 -0.05 14.51
N ASN A 34 20.86 0.32 15.79
CA ASN A 34 21.31 1.65 16.22
C ASN A 34 22.74 1.94 15.78
N LYS A 35 23.67 0.98 15.91
CA LYS A 35 25.08 1.13 15.53
C LYS A 35 25.26 1.49 14.06
N TYR A 36 24.45 0.89 13.19
CA TYR A 36 24.56 1.08 11.74
C TYR A 36 23.47 2.00 11.14
N GLY A 37 22.58 2.51 11.98
CA GLY A 37 21.55 3.48 11.58
C GLY A 37 20.42 2.87 10.76
N TYR A 38 19.95 1.68 11.13
CA TYR A 38 18.70 1.10 10.61
C TYR A 38 17.52 1.65 11.41
N PRO A 39 16.70 2.57 10.87
CA PRO A 39 15.63 3.24 11.62
C PRO A 39 14.34 2.42 11.69
N SER A 40 14.25 1.32 10.94
CA SER A 40 13.05 0.51 10.80
C SER A 40 13.38 -0.96 10.60
N VAL A 41 12.44 -1.83 10.99
CA VAL A 41 12.54 -3.28 10.81
C VAL A 41 11.21 -3.85 10.32
N LYS A 42 11.29 -4.73 9.32
CA LYS A 42 10.23 -5.69 9.01
C LYS A 42 10.50 -6.98 9.80
N THR A 43 9.55 -7.44 10.59
CA THR A 43 9.60 -8.75 11.27
C THR A 43 8.66 -9.72 10.59
N GLY A 44 8.94 -11.02 10.65
CA GLY A 44 8.05 -12.06 10.14
C GLY A 44 8.03 -13.30 11.04
N TYR A 45 6.93 -14.06 10.98
CA TYR A 45 6.66 -15.21 11.85
C TYR A 45 6.14 -16.40 11.06
N VAL A 46 6.79 -16.70 9.93
CA VAL A 46 6.39 -17.79 9.04
C VAL A 46 6.56 -19.15 9.73
N GLY A 47 5.50 -19.96 9.73
CA GLY A 47 5.53 -21.32 10.28
C GLY A 47 4.89 -21.44 11.67
N ARG A 48 4.93 -22.63 12.27
CA ARG A 48 4.31 -22.88 13.58
C ARG A 48 5.10 -22.18 14.69
N ILE A 49 4.39 -21.62 15.67
CA ILE A 49 4.99 -20.88 16.77
C ILE A 49 5.87 -21.77 17.65
N ILE A 50 7.03 -21.22 18.01
CA ILE A 50 7.87 -21.66 19.11
C ILE A 50 7.87 -20.51 20.15
N PRO A 51 7.29 -20.73 21.34
CA PRO A 51 7.17 -21.99 22.05
C PRO A 51 6.01 -22.87 21.54
N ARG A 52 6.29 -24.17 21.39
CA ARG A 52 5.35 -25.12 20.78
C ARG A 52 4.08 -25.24 21.62
N GLY A 53 2.93 -25.16 20.97
CA GLY A 53 1.61 -25.19 21.61
C GLY A 53 0.92 -23.83 21.60
N GLU A 54 1.67 -22.74 21.42
CA GLU A 54 1.09 -21.42 21.15
C GLU A 54 0.61 -21.29 19.70
N HIS A 55 -0.26 -20.31 19.48
CA HIS A 55 -0.77 -19.89 18.18
C HIS A 55 -0.45 -18.40 17.97
N HIS A 56 -0.32 -17.95 16.72
CA HIS A 56 0.00 -16.56 16.37
C HIS A 56 -0.93 -15.53 17.04
N ASP A 57 -2.20 -15.88 17.22
CA ASP A 57 -3.25 -15.06 17.80
C ASP A 57 -3.56 -15.40 19.28
N GLY A 58 -2.81 -16.33 19.88
CA GLY A 58 -2.90 -16.65 21.29
C GLY A 58 -2.47 -15.47 22.19
N GLN A 59 -2.84 -15.53 23.47
CA GLN A 59 -2.48 -14.49 24.44
C GLN A 59 -0.96 -14.30 24.55
N TRP A 60 -0.18 -15.40 24.50
CA TRP A 60 1.27 -15.33 24.63
C TRP A 60 1.90 -14.58 23.45
N MET A 61 1.51 -14.90 22.22
CA MET A 61 1.99 -14.22 21.01
C MET A 61 1.48 -12.77 20.92
N SER A 62 0.23 -12.51 21.31
CA SER A 62 -0.28 -11.14 21.41
C SER A 62 0.60 -10.28 22.32
N ASN A 63 1.03 -10.82 23.47
CA ASN A 63 1.98 -10.15 24.35
C ASN A 63 3.39 -10.05 23.74
N HIS A 64 3.83 -11.05 22.95
CA HIS A 64 5.10 -10.99 22.22
C HIS A 64 5.16 -9.80 21.27
N TYR A 65 4.14 -9.58 20.44
CA TYR A 65 4.14 -8.45 19.51
C TYR A 65 4.18 -7.09 20.23
N VAL A 66 3.53 -6.97 21.39
CA VAL A 66 3.65 -5.76 22.23
C VAL A 66 5.08 -5.59 22.73
N ARG A 67 5.74 -6.65 23.22
CA ARG A 67 7.16 -6.60 23.63
C ARG A 67 8.08 -6.18 22.48
N VAL A 68 7.81 -6.63 21.26
CA VAL A 68 8.55 -6.21 20.06
C VAL A 68 8.35 -4.71 19.80
N ALA A 69 7.12 -4.21 19.86
CA ALA A 69 6.83 -2.79 19.69
C ALA A 69 7.50 -1.92 20.76
N GLU A 70 7.44 -2.32 22.04
CA GLU A 70 8.10 -1.64 23.15
C GLU A 70 9.64 -1.63 22.99
N MET A 71 10.22 -2.76 22.61
CA MET A 71 11.66 -2.85 22.38
C MET A 71 12.11 -1.98 21.21
N ALA A 72 11.40 -2.02 20.09
CA ALA A 72 11.66 -1.13 18.96
C ALA A 72 11.54 0.35 19.38
N ALA A 73 10.53 0.72 20.19
CA ALA A 73 10.35 2.07 20.67
C ALA A 73 11.50 2.55 21.56
N LYS A 74 11.99 1.70 22.49
CA LYS A 74 13.17 1.97 23.34
C LYS A 74 14.42 2.31 22.50
N HIS A 75 14.52 1.74 21.30
CA HIS A 75 15.63 1.93 20.38
C HIS A 75 15.38 2.98 19.29
N HIS A 76 14.23 3.68 19.34
CA HIS A 76 13.78 4.63 18.32
C HIS A 76 13.68 4.01 16.91
N VAL A 77 13.22 2.76 16.86
CA VAL A 77 13.01 1.98 15.64
C VAL A 77 11.52 1.83 15.37
N THR A 78 11.10 2.02 14.12
CA THR A 78 9.75 1.67 13.67
C THR A 78 9.69 0.21 13.23
N VAL A 79 8.52 -0.41 13.41
CA VAL A 79 8.32 -1.83 13.13
C VAL A 79 7.10 -2.06 12.24
N ASP A 80 7.31 -2.90 11.23
CA ASP A 80 6.29 -3.52 10.40
C ASP A 80 6.28 -5.03 10.67
N MET A 81 5.15 -5.59 11.10
CA MET A 81 5.06 -6.99 11.53
C MET A 81 4.21 -7.85 10.58
N HIS A 82 4.87 -8.68 9.78
CA HIS A 82 4.24 -9.75 8.97
C HIS A 82 3.92 -10.97 9.84
N GLU A 83 2.91 -11.76 9.46
CA GLU A 83 2.33 -12.87 10.27
C GLU A 83 1.96 -12.55 11.73
N ALA A 84 1.86 -11.28 12.11
CA ALA A 84 1.40 -10.91 13.44
C ALA A 84 -0.11 -11.14 13.62
N VAL A 85 -0.59 -11.05 14.86
CA VAL A 85 -2.02 -10.91 15.10
C VAL A 85 -2.57 -9.70 14.35
N ARG A 86 -3.80 -9.80 13.81
CA ARG A 86 -4.43 -8.67 13.11
C ARG A 86 -4.44 -7.41 13.99
N PRO A 87 -4.27 -6.22 13.40
CA PRO A 87 -4.26 -4.99 14.20
C PRO A 87 -5.63 -4.68 14.81
N THR A 88 -5.62 -4.03 15.96
CA THR A 88 -6.82 -3.65 16.76
C THR A 88 -6.77 -2.19 17.22
N GLY A 89 -5.90 -1.37 16.64
CA GLY A 89 -5.71 0.04 16.98
C GLY A 89 -4.49 0.34 17.84
N LEU A 90 -3.65 -0.67 18.13
CA LEU A 90 -2.45 -0.49 18.97
C LEU A 90 -1.42 0.48 18.41
N GLY A 91 -1.43 0.79 17.11
CA GLY A 91 -0.65 1.89 16.53
C GLY A 91 -0.95 3.26 17.16
N ARG A 92 -2.10 3.44 17.83
CA ARG A 92 -2.38 4.64 18.64
C ARG A 92 -1.52 4.70 19.90
N THR A 93 -1.32 3.57 20.57
CA THR A 93 -0.55 3.46 21.81
C THR A 93 0.95 3.34 21.51
N TYR A 94 1.29 2.56 20.48
CA TYR A 94 2.64 2.32 19.99
C TYR A 94 2.78 2.83 18.55
N PRO A 95 2.94 4.15 18.34
CA PRO A 95 2.99 4.74 17.01
C PRO A 95 4.21 4.31 16.17
N ASN A 96 5.19 3.67 16.80
CA ASN A 96 6.30 3.04 16.09
C ASN A 96 5.92 1.70 15.45
N TRP A 97 4.80 1.07 15.84
CA TRP A 97 4.23 -0.07 15.12
C TRP A 97 3.39 0.46 13.95
N VAL A 98 4.07 0.67 12.83
CA VAL A 98 3.56 1.46 11.70
C VAL A 98 2.68 0.67 10.74
N ALA A 99 2.88 -0.64 10.64
CA ALA A 99 2.11 -1.52 9.77
C ALA A 99 2.21 -2.98 10.23
N SER A 100 1.33 -3.80 9.65
CA SER A 100 1.42 -5.26 9.68
C SER A 100 0.96 -5.81 8.35
N GLU A 101 1.36 -7.01 7.97
CA GLU A 101 0.71 -7.70 6.84
C GLU A 101 -0.63 -8.30 7.32
N ALA A 102 -0.59 -9.37 8.12
CA ALA A 102 -1.73 -9.98 8.83
C ALA A 102 -3.00 -10.15 7.96
N GLY A 103 -2.82 -10.45 6.69
CA GLY A 103 -3.84 -10.57 5.64
C GLY A 103 -3.14 -10.94 4.33
N ARG A 104 -3.88 -11.48 3.36
CA ARG A 104 -3.29 -11.91 2.09
C ARG A 104 -2.73 -10.70 1.31
N GLY A 105 -1.41 -10.53 1.29
CA GLY A 105 -0.73 -9.46 0.57
C GLY A 105 -0.51 -9.74 -0.92
N ASN A 106 0.20 -8.83 -1.59
CA ASN A 106 0.50 -8.94 -3.02
C ASN A 106 1.43 -10.13 -3.35
N GLU A 107 2.18 -10.63 -2.37
CA GLU A 107 3.04 -11.81 -2.50
C GLU A 107 2.28 -13.07 -2.96
N TYR A 108 1.00 -13.19 -2.62
CA TYR A 108 0.16 -14.32 -3.05
C TYR A 108 -0.10 -14.32 -4.56
N ASN A 109 0.06 -13.19 -5.26
CA ASN A 109 0.07 -13.14 -6.72
C ASN A 109 1.32 -13.79 -7.32
N ALA A 110 2.41 -13.90 -6.55
CA ALA A 110 3.66 -14.48 -7.02
C ALA A 110 3.77 -16.00 -6.75
N PHE A 111 3.22 -16.53 -5.64
CA PHE A 111 3.41 -17.93 -5.25
C PHE A 111 2.14 -18.80 -5.18
N SER A 112 0.95 -18.23 -5.38
CA SER A 112 -0.32 -18.98 -5.39
C SER A 112 -1.07 -18.80 -6.71
N THR A 113 -2.38 -19.06 -6.74
CA THR A 113 -3.27 -18.75 -7.87
C THR A 113 -3.65 -17.27 -7.97
N GLY A 114 -3.00 -16.39 -7.21
CA GLY A 114 -3.34 -14.97 -7.13
C GLY A 114 -4.56 -14.67 -6.28
N SER A 115 -4.79 -13.39 -5.98
CA SER A 115 -5.99 -12.91 -5.31
C SER A 115 -7.07 -12.59 -6.35
N PRO A 116 -8.37 -12.82 -6.09
CA PRO A 116 -9.42 -12.42 -7.04
C PRO A 116 -9.45 -10.89 -7.19
N PRO A 117 -9.93 -10.34 -8.32
CA PRO A 117 -10.01 -8.89 -8.53
C PRO A 117 -10.75 -8.10 -7.43
N GLU A 118 -11.72 -8.69 -6.74
CA GLU A 118 -12.42 -8.05 -5.62
C GLU A 118 -11.60 -7.95 -4.32
N HIS A 119 -10.42 -8.59 -4.23
CA HIS A 119 -9.66 -8.66 -2.97
C HIS A 119 -9.38 -7.28 -2.37
N GLU A 120 -8.89 -6.33 -3.18
CA GLU A 120 -8.60 -4.97 -2.70
C GLU A 120 -9.84 -4.11 -2.46
N THR A 121 -11.03 -4.49 -2.98
CA THR A 121 -12.29 -3.80 -2.69
C THR A 121 -12.91 -4.29 -1.36
N ILE A 122 -12.50 -5.45 -0.86
CA ILE A 122 -12.97 -6.03 0.42
C ILE A 122 -12.09 -5.62 1.60
N MET A 123 -10.75 -5.62 1.42
CA MET A 123 -9.81 -5.42 2.52
C MET A 123 -10.07 -4.13 3.34
N PRO A 124 -10.39 -2.97 2.73
CA PRO A 124 -10.64 -1.73 3.48
C PRO A 124 -11.81 -1.82 4.47
N PHE A 125 -12.78 -2.72 4.24
CA PHE A 125 -13.93 -2.95 5.12
C PHE A 125 -13.70 -4.08 6.14
N THR A 126 -12.58 -4.80 6.03
CA THR A 126 -12.28 -5.98 6.84
C THR A 126 -10.89 -5.87 7.47
N ARG A 127 -9.83 -6.26 6.75
CA ARG A 127 -8.44 -6.28 7.26
C ARG A 127 -7.98 -4.91 7.78
N PHE A 128 -8.35 -3.81 7.15
CA PHE A 128 -7.91 -2.47 7.56
C PHE A 128 -8.66 -1.96 8.81
N MET A 129 -9.71 -2.66 9.25
CA MET A 129 -10.42 -2.36 10.51
C MET A 129 -9.52 -2.72 11.70
N GLY A 130 -8.73 -1.74 12.13
CA GLY A 130 -7.82 -1.85 13.27
C GLY A 130 -6.42 -1.33 12.98
N GLY A 131 -6.02 -1.16 11.72
CA GLY A 131 -4.73 -0.57 11.39
C GLY A 131 -4.28 -0.75 9.95
N PRO A 132 -3.23 -0.02 9.55
CA PRO A 132 -2.65 -0.06 8.21
C PRO A 132 -2.13 -1.46 7.86
N MET A 133 -1.96 -1.68 6.55
CA MET A 133 -1.38 -2.91 6.01
C MET A 133 -0.19 -2.57 5.12
N ASP A 134 0.93 -3.27 5.32
CA ASP A 134 1.99 -3.34 4.30
C ASP A 134 1.53 -4.29 3.19
N TYR A 135 0.72 -3.79 2.26
CA TYR A 135 0.18 -4.61 1.16
C TYR A 135 1.23 -4.88 0.07
N THR A 136 2.26 -4.05 -0.03
CA THR A 136 3.27 -4.03 -1.09
C THR A 136 2.70 -3.84 -2.51
N PRO A 137 1.98 -2.72 -2.79
CA PRO A 137 1.44 -2.45 -4.12
C PRO A 137 2.52 -2.08 -5.15
N GLY A 138 2.08 -1.78 -6.38
CA GLY A 138 2.91 -1.15 -7.40
C GLY A 138 3.65 -2.12 -8.31
N ILE A 139 3.09 -3.31 -8.59
CA ILE A 139 3.66 -4.22 -9.59
C ILE A 139 3.32 -3.71 -10.99
N PHE A 140 4.33 -3.52 -11.85
CA PHE A 140 4.18 -3.07 -13.23
C PHE A 140 4.29 -4.25 -14.21
N LYS A 141 5.14 -5.23 -13.91
CA LYS A 141 5.20 -6.48 -14.67
C LYS A 141 4.15 -7.46 -14.15
N LEU A 142 2.91 -7.28 -14.62
CA LEU A 142 1.72 -8.00 -14.15
C LEU A 142 1.58 -9.43 -14.69
N GLN A 143 2.33 -9.76 -15.75
CA GLN A 143 2.33 -11.07 -16.41
C GLN A 143 3.76 -11.44 -16.81
N ASN A 144 4.01 -12.73 -17.06
CA ASN A 144 5.30 -13.22 -17.56
C ASN A 144 6.50 -12.83 -16.66
N PHE A 145 6.27 -12.67 -15.36
CA PHE A 145 7.30 -12.37 -14.36
C PHE A 145 7.99 -13.63 -13.81
N GLU A 146 7.51 -14.81 -14.17
CA GLU A 146 8.11 -16.10 -13.81
C GLU A 146 8.31 -16.99 -15.06
N PRO A 147 9.24 -17.96 -15.03
CA PRO A 147 9.69 -18.69 -16.22
C PRO A 147 8.60 -19.46 -16.98
N THR A 148 7.55 -19.94 -16.31
CA THR A 148 6.45 -20.70 -16.93
C THR A 148 5.36 -19.81 -17.53
N GLY A 149 5.34 -18.52 -17.19
CA GLY A 149 4.35 -17.53 -17.63
C GLY A 149 2.90 -17.82 -17.19
N GLN A 150 2.68 -18.72 -16.24
CA GLN A 150 1.35 -19.15 -15.81
C GLN A 150 0.74 -18.23 -14.73
N ARG A 151 1.58 -17.46 -14.03
CA ARG A 151 1.11 -16.55 -12.98
C ARG A 151 0.93 -15.14 -13.50
N SER A 152 -0.11 -14.49 -12.99
CA SER A 152 -0.46 -13.10 -13.26
C SER A 152 -0.98 -12.43 -12.01
N VAL A 153 -0.71 -11.15 -11.86
CA VAL A 153 -1.38 -10.30 -10.87
C VAL A 153 -2.76 -9.93 -11.42
N HIS A 154 -3.83 -10.19 -10.67
CA HIS A 154 -5.21 -10.02 -11.16
C HIS A 154 -5.72 -8.57 -11.08
N THR A 155 -4.94 -7.65 -11.64
CA THR A 155 -5.23 -6.21 -11.66
C THR A 155 -4.74 -5.56 -12.95
N THR A 156 -5.15 -4.33 -13.25
CA THR A 156 -4.46 -3.48 -14.22
C THR A 156 -3.35 -2.64 -13.59
N LEU A 157 -2.48 -2.07 -14.42
CA LEU A 157 -1.42 -1.15 -13.98
C LEU A 157 -2.01 0.09 -13.31
N ALA A 158 -3.11 0.64 -13.82
CA ALA A 158 -3.75 1.80 -13.20
C ALA A 158 -4.38 1.47 -11.83
N LYS A 159 -4.89 0.23 -11.63
CA LYS A 159 -5.30 -0.25 -10.31
C LYS A 159 -4.13 -0.25 -9.34
N GLN A 160 -2.95 -0.75 -9.74
CA GLN A 160 -1.75 -0.76 -8.89
C GLN A 160 -1.34 0.65 -8.43
N LEU A 161 -1.49 1.67 -9.28
CA LEU A 161 -1.30 3.06 -8.88
C LEU A 161 -2.37 3.52 -7.87
N ALA A 162 -3.63 3.16 -8.09
CA ALA A 162 -4.73 3.56 -7.21
C ALA A 162 -4.60 2.98 -5.78
N LEU A 163 -3.96 1.81 -5.63
CA LEU A 163 -3.76 1.16 -4.33
C LEU A 163 -2.98 2.01 -3.33
N TYR A 164 -2.05 2.87 -3.77
CA TYR A 164 -1.32 3.79 -2.88
C TYR A 164 -2.22 4.78 -2.15
N VAL A 165 -3.43 5.03 -2.68
CA VAL A 165 -4.44 5.90 -2.04
C VAL A 165 -5.52 5.06 -1.36
N VAL A 166 -5.96 3.98 -1.99
CA VAL A 166 -7.06 3.17 -1.47
C VAL A 166 -6.63 2.38 -0.23
N LEU A 167 -5.48 1.72 -0.28
CA LEU A 167 -4.95 0.90 0.80
C LEU A 167 -4.04 1.76 1.69
N TYR A 168 -4.60 2.29 2.77
CA TYR A 168 -3.86 3.18 3.67
C TYR A 168 -2.71 2.47 4.40
N SER A 169 -1.51 3.01 4.25
CA SER A 169 -0.38 2.71 5.11
C SER A 169 0.60 3.89 5.16
N PRO A 170 1.16 4.22 6.35
CA PRO A 170 2.28 5.15 6.44
C PRO A 170 3.58 4.55 5.91
N LEU A 171 3.60 3.24 5.63
CA LEU A 171 4.67 2.49 4.97
C LEU A 171 4.14 1.95 3.64
N GLN A 172 4.62 2.49 2.53
CA GLN A 172 4.24 2.03 1.18
C GLN A 172 5.48 1.56 0.44
N MET A 173 5.45 0.32 -0.04
CA MET A 173 6.49 -0.23 -0.90
C MET A 173 6.17 0.07 -2.38
N ALA A 174 7.22 0.30 -3.18
CA ALA A 174 7.19 0.09 -4.62
C ALA A 174 7.77 -1.31 -4.85
N ALA A 175 6.88 -2.30 -4.97
CA ALA A 175 7.24 -3.71 -4.79
C ALA A 175 7.93 -4.39 -5.98
N ASP A 176 7.90 -3.77 -7.16
CA ASP A 176 8.46 -4.36 -8.37
C ASP A 176 9.98 -4.14 -8.46
N LEU A 177 10.61 -4.87 -9.39
CA LEU A 177 12.00 -4.66 -9.75
C LEU A 177 12.18 -3.28 -10.42
N PRO A 178 13.29 -2.57 -10.15
CA PRO A 178 13.59 -1.30 -10.80
C PRO A 178 13.47 -1.33 -12.33
N GLU A 179 13.92 -2.41 -12.99
CA GLU A 179 13.86 -2.51 -14.46
C GLU A 179 12.43 -2.49 -15.00
N ASN A 180 11.46 -3.00 -14.24
CA ASN A 180 10.05 -3.00 -14.62
C ASN A 180 9.43 -1.59 -14.50
N TYR A 181 9.92 -0.77 -13.56
CA TYR A 181 9.54 0.64 -13.48
C TYR A 181 10.16 1.48 -14.60
N GLU A 182 11.40 1.18 -15.00
CA GLU A 182 12.10 1.88 -16.09
C GLU A 182 11.35 1.79 -17.43
N ALA A 183 10.59 0.70 -17.66
CA ALA A 183 9.75 0.54 -18.83
C ALA A 183 8.51 1.47 -18.86
N HIS A 184 8.10 2.02 -17.71
CA HIS A 184 6.88 2.82 -17.55
C HIS A 184 7.09 4.02 -16.61
N LEU A 185 8.17 4.79 -16.83
CA LEU A 185 8.53 5.92 -15.97
C LEU A 185 7.45 7.02 -15.91
N ASP A 186 6.61 7.13 -16.93
CA ASP A 186 5.47 8.04 -16.96
C ASP A 186 4.41 7.65 -15.93
N ALA A 187 4.06 6.36 -15.82
CA ALA A 187 3.18 5.83 -14.78
C ALA A 187 3.84 5.84 -13.39
N PHE A 188 5.13 5.49 -13.32
CA PHE A 188 5.91 5.49 -12.08
C PHE A 188 5.97 6.89 -11.42
N GLN A 189 5.78 7.95 -12.20
CA GLN A 189 5.70 9.31 -11.66
C GLN A 189 4.57 9.48 -10.63
N PHE A 190 3.46 8.73 -10.71
CA PHE A 190 2.45 8.76 -9.66
C PHE A 190 2.99 8.22 -8.32
N ILE A 191 3.73 7.11 -8.35
CA ILE A 191 4.34 6.49 -7.15
C ILE A 191 5.37 7.45 -6.54
N LYS A 192 6.12 8.17 -7.38
CA LYS A 192 7.06 9.21 -6.92
C LYS A 192 6.36 10.43 -6.29
N ASP A 193 5.15 10.73 -6.75
CA ASP A 193 4.39 11.92 -6.34
C ASP A 193 3.50 11.67 -5.12
N VAL A 194 2.98 10.45 -4.93
CA VAL A 194 1.96 10.15 -3.91
C VAL A 194 2.51 10.27 -2.49
N ALA A 195 1.74 10.91 -1.61
CA ALA A 195 2.07 10.99 -0.20
C ALA A 195 1.75 9.67 0.53
N VAL A 196 2.25 9.53 1.77
CA VAL A 196 1.93 8.39 2.66
C VAL A 196 1.25 8.82 3.96
N ASP A 197 1.17 10.13 4.22
CA ASP A 197 0.55 10.71 5.42
C ASP A 197 -0.43 11.82 5.01
N TRP A 198 -1.57 11.91 5.71
CA TRP A 198 -2.79 12.56 5.20
C TRP A 198 -3.46 13.44 6.26
N ASP A 199 -3.81 14.68 5.91
CA ASP A 199 -4.58 15.60 6.77
C ASP A 199 -6.10 15.35 6.70
N ASP A 200 -6.58 14.87 5.55
CA ASP A 200 -7.99 14.58 5.31
C ASP A 200 -8.10 13.32 4.45
N THR A 201 -9.13 12.51 4.69
CA THR A 201 -9.47 11.31 3.94
C THR A 201 -10.98 11.26 3.79
N ARG A 202 -11.46 11.08 2.56
CA ARG A 202 -12.89 10.92 2.26
C ARG A 202 -13.11 9.72 1.37
N ILE A 203 -14.04 8.87 1.78
CA ILE A 203 -14.52 7.76 0.96
C ILE A 203 -15.68 8.29 0.12
N VAL A 204 -15.47 8.46 -1.19
CA VAL A 204 -16.45 9.14 -2.06
C VAL A 204 -17.41 8.16 -2.74
N ALA A 205 -17.01 6.90 -2.88
CA ALA A 205 -17.84 5.82 -3.41
C ALA A 205 -17.31 4.49 -2.85
N ALA A 206 -18.20 3.60 -2.43
CA ALA A 206 -17.83 2.36 -1.75
C ALA A 206 -18.97 1.34 -1.84
N GLU A 207 -18.66 0.15 -2.30
CA GLU A 207 -19.46 -1.06 -2.14
C GLU A 207 -18.48 -2.23 -1.89
N PRO A 208 -18.50 -2.88 -0.71
CA PRO A 208 -17.56 -3.96 -0.39
C PRO A 208 -17.68 -5.11 -1.39
N GLY A 209 -16.56 -5.58 -1.92
CA GLY A 209 -16.54 -6.60 -2.99
C GLY A 209 -16.62 -6.03 -4.40
N ASP A 210 -17.05 -4.77 -4.54
CA ASP A 210 -17.46 -4.22 -5.83
C ASP A 210 -16.54 -3.07 -6.30
N TYR A 211 -16.48 -1.97 -5.54
CA TYR A 211 -15.67 -0.80 -5.90
C TYR A 211 -15.36 0.07 -4.68
N LEU A 212 -14.27 0.84 -4.80
CA LEU A 212 -13.90 1.82 -3.78
C LEU A 212 -13.19 3.00 -4.43
N THR A 213 -13.65 4.20 -4.10
CA THR A 213 -12.99 5.46 -4.45
C THR A 213 -12.70 6.26 -3.19
N THR A 214 -11.43 6.55 -2.98
CA THR A 214 -10.92 7.30 -1.83
C THR A 214 -10.19 8.54 -2.31
N VAL A 215 -10.41 9.67 -1.65
CA VAL A 215 -9.63 10.89 -1.84
C VAL A 215 -8.93 11.27 -0.55
N ARG A 216 -7.70 11.76 -0.64
CA ARG A 216 -6.88 12.15 0.51
C ARG A 216 -6.13 13.44 0.25
N ARG A 217 -6.02 14.28 1.28
CA ARG A 217 -5.17 15.48 1.26
C ARG A 217 -3.83 15.15 1.88
N ALA A 218 -2.74 15.35 1.15
CA ALA A 218 -1.40 15.12 1.66
C ALA A 218 -1.13 16.04 2.86
N LYS A 219 -0.54 15.48 3.92
CA LYS A 219 -0.29 16.21 5.17
C LYS A 219 0.61 17.42 4.97
N GLY A 220 0.16 18.57 5.47
CA GLY A 220 0.88 19.84 5.37
C GLY A 220 1.01 20.39 3.95
N GLN A 221 0.26 19.85 2.99
CA GLN A 221 0.33 20.22 1.58
C GLN A 221 -1.03 20.60 1.00
N ASP A 222 -1.00 21.44 -0.03
CA ASP A 222 -2.16 21.76 -0.86
C ASP A 222 -2.26 20.81 -2.07
N ALA A 223 -2.05 19.51 -1.81
CA ALA A 223 -2.15 18.46 -2.81
C ALA A 223 -3.18 17.43 -2.38
N TRP A 224 -4.03 17.03 -3.33
CA TRP A 224 -4.99 15.94 -3.15
C TRP A 224 -4.62 14.77 -4.05
N TYR A 225 -4.97 13.57 -3.61
CA TYR A 225 -4.79 12.32 -4.34
C TYR A 225 -6.10 11.54 -4.31
N LEU A 226 -6.42 10.90 -5.42
CA LEU A 226 -7.59 10.04 -5.56
C LEU A 226 -7.13 8.68 -6.07
N GLY A 227 -7.64 7.62 -5.47
CA GLY A 227 -7.58 6.26 -6.00
C GLY A 227 -9.00 5.71 -6.15
N SER A 228 -9.29 5.11 -7.29
CA SER A 228 -10.54 4.44 -7.60
C SER A 228 -10.22 3.04 -8.11
N ILE A 229 -10.84 2.00 -7.55
CA ILE A 229 -10.63 0.61 -7.94
C ILE A 229 -11.96 -0.11 -8.10
N THR A 230 -11.95 -1.18 -8.90
CA THR A 230 -13.09 -2.08 -9.08
C THR A 230 -12.67 -3.55 -8.94
N ASP A 231 -13.69 -4.40 -8.82
CA ASP A 231 -13.70 -5.85 -8.90
C ASP A 231 -13.51 -6.36 -10.35
N GLU A 232 -13.93 -7.58 -10.66
CA GLU A 232 -13.87 -8.14 -12.02
C GLU A 232 -14.81 -7.46 -13.03
N ASN A 233 -15.71 -6.60 -12.57
CA ASN A 233 -16.69 -5.93 -13.42
C ASN A 233 -16.20 -4.54 -13.83
N ALA A 234 -16.31 -4.20 -15.11
CA ALA A 234 -15.99 -2.86 -15.60
C ALA A 234 -16.98 -1.82 -15.06
N ARG A 235 -16.51 -0.65 -14.65
CA ARG A 235 -17.36 0.39 -14.05
C ARG A 235 -17.09 1.78 -14.61
N GLN A 236 -18.15 2.59 -14.66
CA GLN A 236 -18.06 4.03 -14.88
C GLN A 236 -18.30 4.74 -13.55
N GLN A 237 -17.26 5.34 -13.00
CA GLN A 237 -17.30 5.97 -11.69
C GLN A 237 -17.32 7.50 -11.82
N PRO A 238 -18.50 8.14 -11.69
CA PRO A 238 -18.58 9.59 -11.57
C PRO A 238 -18.02 10.02 -10.21
N VAL A 239 -17.21 11.09 -10.19
CA VAL A 239 -16.66 11.67 -8.96
C VAL A 239 -16.83 13.19 -9.01
N LYS A 240 -17.56 13.75 -8.04
CA LYS A 240 -17.59 15.20 -7.82
C LYS A 240 -16.31 15.63 -7.13
N LEU A 241 -15.73 16.75 -7.56
CA LEU A 241 -14.48 17.28 -7.00
C LEU A 241 -14.70 18.32 -5.91
N ASP A 242 -15.85 18.31 -5.23
CA ASP A 242 -16.23 19.27 -4.18
C ASP A 242 -15.38 19.18 -2.91
N PHE A 243 -14.53 18.16 -2.79
CA PHE A 243 -13.48 18.07 -1.78
C PHE A 243 -12.31 19.04 -2.00
N LEU A 244 -12.10 19.51 -3.24
CA LEU A 244 -11.07 20.50 -3.53
C LEU A 244 -11.42 21.85 -2.88
N THR A 245 -10.41 22.63 -2.53
CA THR A 245 -10.62 23.93 -1.88
C THR A 245 -11.39 24.89 -2.82
N PRO A 246 -12.54 25.45 -2.38
CA PRO A 246 -13.29 26.41 -3.18
C PRO A 246 -12.46 27.61 -3.61
N GLY A 247 -12.67 28.08 -4.84
CA GLY A 247 -11.94 29.21 -5.42
C GLY A 247 -10.52 28.90 -5.90
N ARG A 248 -10.00 27.69 -5.64
CA ARG A 248 -8.69 27.25 -6.16
C ARG A 248 -8.82 26.46 -7.44
N ARG A 249 -7.75 26.49 -8.24
CA ARG A 249 -7.57 25.70 -9.46
C ARG A 249 -6.48 24.66 -9.22
N TYR A 250 -6.70 23.47 -9.76
CA TYR A 250 -5.77 22.35 -9.65
C TYR A 250 -5.49 21.79 -11.04
N GLU A 251 -4.25 21.42 -11.34
CA GLU A 251 -3.95 20.49 -12.41
C GLU A 251 -4.22 19.07 -11.89
N ALA A 252 -5.20 18.39 -12.47
CA ALA A 252 -5.45 16.99 -12.27
C ALA A 252 -4.62 16.19 -13.29
N THR A 253 -3.65 15.41 -12.82
CA THR A 253 -2.98 14.39 -13.65
C THR A 253 -3.66 13.05 -13.38
N ILE A 254 -4.33 12.50 -14.39
CA ILE A 254 -5.20 11.32 -14.31
C ILE A 254 -4.48 10.16 -14.98
N TYR A 255 -4.18 9.12 -14.19
CA TYR A 255 -3.64 7.84 -14.60
C TYR A 255 -4.79 6.84 -14.60
N ALA A 256 -5.28 6.44 -15.76
CA ALA A 256 -6.47 5.59 -15.87
C ALA A 256 -6.22 4.43 -16.82
N ASP A 257 -7.05 3.39 -16.68
CA ASP A 257 -7.12 2.29 -17.63
C ASP A 257 -7.29 2.79 -19.07
N GLY A 258 -6.58 2.14 -19.99
CA GLY A 258 -6.71 2.37 -21.43
C GLY A 258 -8.04 1.84 -21.97
N PRO A 259 -8.43 2.22 -23.20
CA PRO A 259 -9.72 1.82 -23.78
C PRO A 259 -9.94 0.30 -23.89
N ASP A 260 -8.87 -0.47 -24.01
CA ASP A 260 -8.84 -1.93 -24.16
C ASP A 260 -8.22 -2.64 -22.95
N ALA A 261 -8.04 -1.92 -21.84
CA ALA A 261 -7.50 -2.49 -20.61
C ALA A 261 -8.42 -3.57 -20.04
N ASP A 262 -7.80 -4.63 -19.55
CA ASP A 262 -8.46 -5.79 -18.94
C ASP A 262 -7.40 -6.55 -18.16
N TRP A 263 -7.68 -6.90 -16.90
CA TRP A 263 -6.68 -7.54 -16.04
C TRP A 263 -6.14 -8.88 -16.59
N GLN A 264 -6.91 -9.61 -17.39
CA GLN A 264 -6.49 -10.88 -18.00
C GLN A 264 -5.79 -10.64 -19.34
N LYS A 265 -6.36 -9.78 -20.19
CA LYS A 265 -5.99 -9.71 -21.61
C LYS A 265 -4.99 -8.61 -21.93
N ASN A 266 -5.10 -7.46 -21.27
CA ASN A 266 -4.23 -6.32 -21.53
C ASN A 266 -4.06 -5.46 -20.25
N PRO A 267 -3.41 -6.01 -19.20
CA PRO A 267 -3.38 -5.37 -17.89
C PRO A 267 -2.51 -4.11 -17.84
N THR A 268 -1.63 -3.90 -18.81
CA THR A 268 -0.71 -2.76 -18.88
C THR A 268 -1.17 -1.67 -19.84
N SER A 269 -2.40 -1.73 -20.37
CA SER A 269 -2.98 -0.62 -21.14
C SER A 269 -3.44 0.49 -20.20
N TYR A 270 -2.79 1.65 -20.28
CA TYR A 270 -3.14 2.84 -19.50
C TYR A 270 -3.06 4.11 -20.35
N ARG A 271 -3.69 5.18 -19.86
CA ARG A 271 -3.60 6.52 -20.42
C ARG A 271 -3.37 7.53 -19.32
N ILE A 272 -2.47 8.47 -19.57
CA ILE A 272 -2.23 9.63 -18.69
C ILE A 272 -2.78 10.88 -19.36
N THR A 273 -3.63 11.62 -18.67
CA THR A 273 -4.16 12.91 -19.14
C THR A 273 -4.02 13.99 -18.09
N LYS A 274 -3.98 15.24 -18.53
CA LYS A 274 -3.93 16.41 -17.65
C LYS A 274 -5.07 17.34 -17.97
N GLN A 275 -5.72 17.89 -16.94
CA GLN A 275 -6.72 18.93 -17.10
C GLN A 275 -6.81 19.82 -15.88
N VAL A 276 -7.17 21.09 -16.08
CA VAL A 276 -7.39 22.01 -14.97
C VAL A 276 -8.81 21.88 -14.45
N VAL A 277 -8.95 21.65 -13.15
CA VAL A 277 -10.23 21.45 -12.46
C VAL A 277 -10.37 22.40 -11.27
N THR A 278 -11.59 22.50 -10.76
CA THR A 278 -11.94 23.25 -9.54
C THR A 278 -12.87 22.42 -8.67
N SER A 279 -13.25 22.92 -7.50
CA SER A 279 -14.24 22.27 -6.65
C SER A 279 -15.64 22.12 -7.27
N LYS A 280 -15.89 22.78 -8.40
CA LYS A 280 -17.15 22.67 -9.16
C LYS A 280 -17.10 21.63 -10.30
N SER A 281 -15.93 21.04 -10.54
CA SER A 281 -15.71 20.08 -11.61
C SER A 281 -16.16 18.66 -11.19
N SER A 282 -16.32 17.79 -12.18
CA SER A 282 -16.50 16.34 -11.98
C SER A 282 -15.60 15.56 -12.93
N LEU A 283 -15.27 14.33 -12.54
CA LEU A 283 -14.58 13.34 -13.37
C LEU A 283 -15.51 12.17 -13.63
N LEU A 284 -15.36 11.53 -14.79
CA LEU A 284 -15.93 10.22 -15.07
C LEU A 284 -14.77 9.26 -15.31
N LEU A 285 -14.44 8.46 -14.30
CA LEU A 285 -13.37 7.48 -14.36
C LEU A 285 -13.92 6.19 -14.97
N ARG A 286 -13.25 5.65 -15.98
CA ARG A 286 -13.57 4.35 -16.56
C ARG A 286 -12.62 3.33 -15.97
N LEU A 287 -13.16 2.37 -15.25
CA LEU A 287 -12.41 1.31 -14.59
C LEU A 287 -12.63 0.04 -15.43
N ALA A 288 -11.55 -0.54 -15.93
CA ALA A 288 -11.58 -1.83 -16.62
C ALA A 288 -11.96 -2.96 -15.64
N PRO A 289 -12.32 -4.16 -16.13
CA PRO A 289 -12.32 -5.36 -15.29
C PRO A 289 -11.00 -5.49 -14.52
N GLY A 290 -11.06 -5.63 -13.19
CA GLY A 290 -9.89 -5.66 -12.30
C GLY A 290 -9.07 -4.36 -12.33
N GLY A 291 -9.69 -3.26 -12.73
CA GLY A 291 -9.04 -2.02 -13.08
C GLY A 291 -9.13 -0.92 -12.02
N GLY A 292 -8.65 0.26 -12.40
CA GLY A 292 -8.56 1.40 -11.51
C GLY A 292 -8.14 2.71 -12.18
N ALA A 293 -8.14 3.76 -11.38
CA ALA A 293 -7.62 5.06 -11.76
C ALA A 293 -7.01 5.77 -10.54
N ALA A 294 -5.88 6.42 -10.77
CA ALA A 294 -5.19 7.25 -9.79
C ALA A 294 -5.11 8.69 -10.31
N VAL A 295 -5.33 9.68 -9.43
CA VAL A 295 -5.29 11.10 -9.82
C VAL A 295 -4.51 11.89 -8.79
N SER A 296 -3.58 12.72 -9.25
CA SER A 296 -2.95 13.75 -8.43
C SER A 296 -3.52 15.13 -8.77
N PHE A 297 -3.84 15.92 -7.76
CA PHE A 297 -4.35 17.28 -7.89
C PHE A 297 -3.34 18.25 -7.27
N LYS A 298 -2.63 19.00 -8.11
CA LYS A 298 -1.64 19.99 -7.66
C LYS A 298 -2.17 21.40 -7.94
N VAL A 299 -2.09 22.30 -6.95
CA VAL A 299 -2.52 23.69 -7.14
C VAL A 299 -1.76 24.32 -8.30
N VAL A 300 -2.47 25.01 -9.19
CA VAL A 300 -1.85 25.86 -10.21
C VAL A 300 -1.88 27.32 -9.76
N ALA A 301 -0.83 28.07 -10.09
CA ALA A 301 -0.78 29.50 -9.79
C ALA A 301 -2.00 30.23 -10.39
N PRO A 302 -2.50 31.29 -9.73
CA PRO A 302 -3.47 32.18 -10.35
C PRO A 302 -2.94 32.70 -11.70
N LYS A 303 -3.82 32.83 -12.68
CA LYS A 303 -3.51 33.62 -13.88
C LYS A 303 -3.54 35.10 -13.52
#